data_AF-B4JX19-F1
#
_entry.id   AF-B4JX19-F1
#
_cell.length_a   1.000
_cell.length_b   1.000
_cell.length_c   1.000
_cell.angle_alpha   90.00
_cell.angle_beta   90.00
_cell.angle_gamma   90.00
#
_symmetry.space_group_name_H-M   'P 1'
#
loop_
_entity.id
_entity.type
_entity.pdbx_description
1 polymer ?
#
loop_
_entity_poly.entity_id
_entity_poly.type
_entity_poly.pdbx_seq_one_letter_code
_entity_poly.pdbx_strand_id
1 'polypeptide(L)'
;MRRIRNDEVIPTRYRGGDVVWVKLNALELWWPGRVATAEDNCYITTKSTPFAVVVFFSEETFEFVSSAKMIYPFHCPRKLDFIELAKNKFQRKPTKQKIIGITNF
;
A
#
# COMPACT_ATOMS: atom_id res chain seq x y z
N MET A 1 4.67 9.17 35.09
CA MET A 1 4.64 7.95 34.25
C MET A 1 5.13 8.30 32.86
N ARG A 2 6.37 7.89 32.50
CA ARG A 2 6.84 8.01 31.12
C ARG A 2 6.17 6.89 30.33
N ARG A 3 5.32 7.25 29.35
CA ARG A 3 4.81 6.29 28.37
C ARG A 3 6.03 5.63 27.75
N ILE A 4 6.19 4.33 28.00
CA ILE A 4 7.14 3.51 27.27
C ILE A 4 6.68 3.60 25.81
N ARG A 5 7.32 4.47 25.04
CA ARG A 5 7.28 4.36 23.59
C ARG A 5 8.02 3.06 23.32
N ASN A 6 7.28 2.02 22.96
CA ASN A 6 7.83 0.92 22.21
C ASN A 6 8.25 1.49 20.84
N ASP A 7 9.28 2.33 20.85
CA ASP A 7 10.22 2.44 19.75
C ASP A 7 10.98 1.11 19.79
N GLU A 8 10.31 0.04 19.33
CA GLU A 8 11.05 -0.98 18.63
C GLU A 8 11.83 -0.20 17.59
N VAL A 9 13.14 -0.10 17.79
CA VAL A 9 14.08 0.37 16.80
C VAL A 9 13.80 -0.51 15.60
N ILE A 10 12.94 -0.06 14.68
CA ILE A 10 12.68 -0.77 13.44
C ILE A 10 14.01 -0.62 12.74
N PRO A 11 14.84 -1.68 12.71
CA PRO A 11 16.05 -1.61 11.93
C PRO A 11 15.59 -1.31 10.52
N THR A 12 16.43 -0.66 9.75
CA THR A 12 16.51 -0.74 8.29
C THR A 12 16.11 -2.13 7.74
N ARG A 13 14.81 -2.46 7.78
CA ARG A 13 14.26 -3.81 7.56
C ARG A 13 14.02 -4.08 6.09
N TYR A 14 14.05 -3.02 5.30
CA TYR A 14 13.74 -3.02 3.90
C TYR A 14 14.98 -2.52 3.17
N ARG A 15 15.60 -3.42 2.41
CA ARG A 15 16.72 -3.12 1.53
C ARG A 15 16.17 -2.72 0.16
N GLY A 16 16.92 -1.90 -0.57
CA GLY A 16 16.59 -1.61 -1.96
C GLY A 16 16.44 -2.91 -2.73
N GLY A 17 15.33 -3.07 -3.44
CA GLY A 17 14.99 -4.31 -4.13
C GLY A 17 14.02 -5.24 -3.38
N ASP A 18 13.78 -5.03 -2.07
CA ASP A 18 12.85 -5.87 -1.32
C ASP A 18 11.41 -5.65 -1.78
N VAL A 19 10.66 -6.75 -1.91
CA VAL A 19 9.23 -6.70 -2.20
C VAL A 19 8.45 -6.52 -0.90
N VAL A 20 7.54 -5.56 -0.91
CA VAL A 20 6.76 -5.14 0.26
C VAL A 20 5.31 -4.86 -0.12
N TRP A 21 4.43 -4.93 0.88
CA TRP A 21 3.08 -4.40 0.81
C TRP A 21 3.07 -2.97 1.35
N VAL A 22 2.46 -2.05 0.64
CA VAL A 22 2.28 -0.66 1.08
C VAL A 22 0.81 -0.27 1.09
N LYS A 23 0.41 0.49 2.11
CA LYS A 23 -0.96 0.99 2.24
C LYS A 23 -1.12 2.26 1.41
N LEU A 24 -1.93 2.19 0.36
CA LEU A 24 -2.37 3.33 -0.43
C LEU A 24 -3.44 4.09 0.36
N ASN A 25 -3.08 5.23 0.96
CA ASN A 25 -3.98 5.96 1.86
C ASN A 25 -5.28 6.40 1.18
N ALA A 26 -5.24 6.82 -0.08
CA ALA A 26 -6.42 7.26 -0.82
C ALA A 26 -7.48 6.15 -0.99
N LEU A 27 -7.03 4.89 -1.07
CA LEU A 27 -7.90 3.75 -1.35
C LEU A 27 -8.08 2.83 -0.14
N GLU A 28 -7.31 3.03 0.92
CA GLU A 28 -7.13 2.09 2.04
C GLU A 28 -6.87 0.65 1.57
N LEU A 29 -6.14 0.51 0.47
CA LEU A 29 -5.76 -0.76 -0.13
C LEU A 29 -4.29 -1.04 0.16
N TRP A 30 -3.95 -2.32 0.28
CA TRP A 30 -2.57 -2.76 0.36
C TRP A 30 -2.12 -3.21 -1.02
N TRP A 31 -1.03 -2.65 -1.50
CA TRP A 31 -0.51 -2.89 -2.84
C TRP A 31 0.93 -3.39 -2.80
N PRO A 32 1.31 -4.36 -3.63
CA PRO A 32 2.67 -4.84 -3.69
C PRO A 32 3.55 -3.86 -4.47
N GLY A 33 4.76 -3.63 -3.97
CA GLY A 33 5.78 -2.85 -4.65
C GLY A 33 7.18 -3.25 -4.20
N ARG A 34 8.18 -2.65 -4.82
CA ARG A 34 9.59 -2.88 -4.51
C ARG A 34 10.18 -1.64 -3.86
N VAL A 35 10.97 -1.82 -2.81
CA VAL A 35 11.70 -0.73 -2.18
C VAL A 35 12.69 -0.13 -3.18
N ALA A 36 12.66 1.19 -3.33
CA ALA A 36 13.54 1.92 -4.22
C ALA A 36 15.01 1.63 -3.92
N THR A 37 15.79 1.46 -4.99
CA THR A 37 17.23 1.25 -4.91
C THR A 37 17.97 2.59 -4.95
N ALA A 38 19.29 2.56 -4.75
CA ALA A 38 20.11 3.77 -4.87
C ALA A 38 20.05 4.40 -6.28
N GLU A 39 19.80 3.59 -7.31
CA GLU A 39 19.61 4.06 -8.69
C GLU A 39 18.28 4.80 -8.83
N ASP A 40 17.21 4.28 -8.22
CA ASP A 40 15.89 4.95 -8.23
C ASP A 40 15.93 6.28 -7.44
N ASN A 41 16.76 6.36 -6.38
CA ASN A 41 16.87 7.53 -5.52
C ASN A 41 17.32 8.81 -6.25
N CYS A 42 18.03 8.70 -7.39
CA CYS A 42 18.45 9.89 -8.13
C CYS A 42 17.28 10.69 -8.72
N TYR A 43 16.10 10.08 -8.85
CA TYR A 43 14.87 10.73 -9.33
C TYR A 43 13.96 11.22 -8.20
N ILE A 44 14.23 10.81 -6.96
CA ILE A 44 13.33 11.02 -5.82
C ILE A 44 13.78 12.26 -5.04
N THR A 45 13.28 13.43 -5.44
CA THR A 45 13.51 14.68 -4.70
C THR A 45 12.36 14.96 -3.73
N THR A 46 12.52 14.68 -2.44
CA THR A 46 11.54 15.02 -1.40
C THR A 46 12.06 16.05 -0.42
N LYS A 47 11.18 16.90 0.10
CA LYS A 47 11.51 17.90 1.13
C LYS A 47 11.71 17.29 2.53
N SER A 48 11.26 16.05 2.74
CA SER A 48 11.32 15.33 4.02
C SER A 48 11.74 13.89 3.78
N THR A 49 12.59 13.33 4.64
CA THR A 49 13.07 11.96 4.55
C THR A 49 11.92 10.98 4.81
N PRO A 50 11.46 10.22 3.80
CA PRO A 50 10.43 9.21 4.00
C PRO A 50 10.98 8.02 4.80
N PHE A 51 10.09 7.22 5.39
CA PHE A 51 10.45 5.94 6.02
C PHE A 51 10.96 4.94 4.99
N ALA A 52 10.32 4.87 3.82
CA ALA A 52 10.76 4.11 2.66
C ALA A 52 10.13 4.70 1.39
N VAL A 53 10.75 4.46 0.24
CA VAL A 53 10.14 4.74 -1.06
C VAL A 53 9.90 3.42 -1.75
N VAL A 54 8.69 3.23 -2.28
CA VAL A 54 8.28 1.96 -2.90
C VAL A 54 7.83 2.23 -4.33
N VAL A 55 8.45 1.56 -5.28
CA VAL A 55 8.16 1.61 -6.73
C VAL A 55 7.21 0.48 -7.08
N PHE A 56 6.16 0.78 -7.83
CA PHE A 56 5.17 -0.20 -8.29
C PHE A 56 5.59 -0.85 -9.61
N PHE A 57 5.37 -2.16 -9.71
CA PHE A 57 5.86 -2.98 -10.83
C PHE A 57 5.20 -2.68 -12.18
N SER A 58 4.02 -2.08 -12.20
CA SER A 58 3.21 -1.97 -13.42
C SER A 58 3.07 -0.55 -13.97
N GLU A 59 3.42 0.48 -13.22
CA GLU A 59 2.94 1.84 -13.52
C GLU A 59 4.03 2.92 -13.51
N GLU A 60 5.32 2.56 -13.38
CA GLU A 60 6.43 3.51 -13.21
C GLU A 60 6.17 4.56 -12.10
N THR A 61 5.25 4.25 -11.19
CA THR A 61 4.84 5.11 -10.08
C THR A 61 5.52 4.68 -8.80
N PHE A 62 5.69 5.63 -7.88
CA PHE A 62 6.25 5.39 -6.57
C PHE A 62 5.38 6.01 -5.48
N GLU A 63 5.45 5.43 -4.28
CA GLU A 63 4.75 5.90 -3.10
C GLU A 63 5.73 6.20 -1.97
N PHE A 64 5.48 7.32 -1.28
CA PHE A 64 6.25 7.71 -0.12
C PHE A 64 5.64 7.11 1.14
N VAL A 65 6.34 6.14 1.71
CA VAL A 65 5.95 5.58 3.01
C VAL A 65 6.44 6.54 4.09
N SER A 66 5.51 7.15 4.82
CA SER A 66 5.83 8.05 5.93
C SER A 66 5.99 7.35 7.27
N SER A 67 5.49 6.11 7.40
CA SER A 67 5.48 5.36 8.66
C SER A 67 5.56 3.86 8.43
N ALA A 68 6.22 3.17 9.36
CA ALA A 68 6.26 1.71 9.41
C ALA A 68 4.89 1.03 9.43
N LYS A 69 3.83 1.73 9.89
CA LYS A 69 2.46 1.18 9.90
C LYS A 69 1.86 1.01 8.51
N MET A 70 2.45 1.67 7.51
CA MET A 70 1.98 1.67 6.12
C MET A 70 2.78 0.72 5.24
N ILE A 71 3.68 -0.09 5.79
CA ILE A 71 4.53 -1.00 5.03
C ILE A 71 4.69 -2.34 5.75
N TYR A 72 4.59 -3.43 5.00
CA TYR A 72 4.80 -4.80 5.49
C TYR A 72 5.69 -5.60 4.54
N PRO A 73 6.47 -6.58 5.02
CA PRO A 73 7.20 -7.49 4.13
C PRO A 73 6.22 -8.27 3.24
N PHE A 74 6.61 -8.56 2.00
CA PHE A 74 5.74 -9.28 1.07
C PHE A 74 5.34 -10.67 1.61
N HIS A 75 6.31 -11.37 2.21
CA HIS A 75 6.09 -12.61 2.93
C HIS A 75 5.73 -12.32 4.39
N CYS A 76 4.43 -12.15 4.67
CA CYS A 76 3.92 -12.00 6.03
C CYS A 76 2.63 -12.81 6.22
N PRO A 77 2.27 -13.18 7.46
CA PRO A 77 1.03 -13.91 7.74
C PRO A 77 -0.23 -13.20 7.26
N ARG A 78 -0.20 -11.86 7.18
CA ARG A 78 -1.30 -10.99 6.76
C ARG A 78 -1.48 -10.85 5.25
N LYS A 79 -0.63 -11.52 4.45
CA LYS A 79 -0.67 -11.46 2.98
C LYS A 79 -2.05 -11.82 2.43
N LEU A 80 -2.69 -12.86 2.98
CA LEU A 80 -4.01 -13.30 2.55
C LEU A 80 -5.07 -12.23 2.84
N ASP A 81 -5.03 -11.61 4.02
CA ASP A 81 -5.94 -10.52 4.39
C ASP A 81 -5.83 -9.35 3.41
N PHE A 82 -4.62 -8.96 3.00
CA PHE A 82 -4.41 -7.87 2.04
C PHE A 82 -5.05 -8.18 0.69
N ILE A 83 -4.87 -9.40 0.20
CA ILE A 83 -5.44 -9.87 -1.07
C ILE A 83 -6.97 -9.93 -0.98
N GLU A 84 -7.52 -10.44 0.13
CA GLU A 84 -8.97 -10.53 0.33
C GLU A 84 -9.63 -9.16 0.45
N LEU A 85 -9.03 -8.23 1.21
CA LEU A 85 -9.49 -6.85 1.31
C LEU A 85 -9.50 -6.17 -0.07
N ALA A 86 -8.46 -6.37 -0.86
CA ALA A 86 -8.39 -5.85 -2.22
C ALA A 86 -9.53 -6.43 -3.08
N LYS A 87 -9.69 -7.76 -3.10
CA LYS A 87 -10.78 -8.44 -3.83
C LYS A 87 -12.15 -7.88 -3.43
N ASN A 88 -12.42 -7.74 -2.14
CA ASN A 88 -13.70 -7.23 -1.64
C ASN A 88 -13.96 -5.77 -2.06
N LYS A 89 -12.93 -4.92 -2.13
CA LYS A 89 -13.07 -3.55 -2.61
C LYS A 89 -13.32 -3.49 -4.13
N PHE A 90 -12.61 -4.30 -4.92
CA PHE A 90 -12.78 -4.31 -6.38
C PHE A 90 -14.05 -5.06 -6.85
N GLN A 91 -14.59 -5.99 -6.07
CA GLN A 91 -15.87 -6.67 -6.39
C GLN A 91 -17.11 -5.81 -6.13
N ARG A 92 -16.97 -4.64 -5.49
CA ARG A 92 -18.08 -3.70 -5.29
C ARG A 92 -18.35 -2.86 -6.56
N LYS A 93 -18.99 -3.50 -7.55
CA LYS A 93 -20.15 -3.01 -8.35
C LYS A 93 -20.50 -4.06 -9.42
N PRO A 94 -21.79 -4.44 -9.54
CA PRO A 94 -22.66 -3.63 -10.38
C PRO A 94 -23.76 -2.96 -9.56
N THR A 95 -23.85 -1.63 -9.67
CA THR A 95 -25.05 -0.88 -9.31
C THR A 95 -26.20 -1.50 -10.09
N LYS A 96 -27.18 -2.10 -9.41
CA LYS A 96 -28.41 -2.58 -10.05
C LYS A 96 -29.00 -1.41 -10.84
N GLN A 97 -28.94 -1.48 -12.17
CA GLN A 97 -29.77 -0.61 -13.00
C GLN A 97 -31.21 -0.91 -12.59
N LYS A 98 -31.89 0.13 -12.11
CA LYS A 98 -33.30 0.09 -11.76
C LYS A 98 -34.02 -0.22 -13.07
N ILE A 99 -34.43 -1.48 -13.27
CA ILE A 99 -35.39 -1.82 -14.31
C ILE A 99 -36.67 -1.09 -13.87
N ILE A 100 -36.92 0.06 -14.48
CA ILE A 100 -38.20 0.73 -14.35
C ILE A 100 -39.19 -0.22 -15.01
N GLY A 101 -39.94 -0.94 -14.18
CA GLY A 101 -41.12 -1.66 -14.61
C GLY A 101 -42.06 -0.64 -15.23
N ILE A 102 -42.35 -0.82 -16.51
CA ILE A 102 -43.56 -0.29 -17.13
C ILE A 102 -44.30 -1.50 -17.67
N THR A 103 -44.96 -2.21 -16.76
CA THR A 103 -46.24 -2.84 -17.11
C THR A 103 -47.25 -1.72 -17.23
N ASN A 104 -47.90 -1.58 -18.39
CA ASN A 104 -49.35 -1.46 -18.49
C ASN A 104 -49.81 -1.20 -19.93
N PHE A 105 -50.69 -2.11 -20.38
CA PHE A 105 -51.74 -2.03 -21.40
C PHE A 105 -51.39 -1.63 -22.84
#